data_AF-A0A510IYU1-F1
#
_entry.id   AF-A0A510IYU1-F1
#
_cell.length_a   1.000
_cell.length_b   1.000
_cell.length_c   1.000
_cell.angle_alpha   90.00
_cell.angle_beta   90.00
_cell.angle_gamma   90.00
#
_symmetry.space_group_name_H-M   'P 1'
#
loop_
_entity.id
_entity.type
_entity.pdbx_description
1 polymer ?
#
loop_
_entity_poly.entity_id
_entity_poly.type
_entity_poly.pdbx_seq_one_letter_code
_entity_poly.pdbx_strand_id
1 'polypeptide(L)'
;MSMSIEITSIEEVGLPNYMETIIGTETYERDSPLLAKLKILVKSEPQIDDLIFEIREQGDGSPSIDEYYEDQVFDEVQKLLSQNLNKKQKGRLSNELIGFFQMEAFKFWLGEKSIFPIKYNENI
;
A
#
# COMPACT_ATOMS: atom_id res chain seq x y z
N MET A 1 -15.42 15.54 12.37
CA MET A 1 -14.26 15.02 13.14
C MET A 1 -13.07 14.98 12.18
N SER A 2 -11.84 15.20 12.63
CA SER A 2 -10.66 15.10 11.74
C SER A 2 -10.01 13.73 11.92
N MET A 3 -9.80 13.00 10.82
CA MET A 3 -8.96 11.80 10.82
C MET A 3 -7.54 12.19 10.45
N SER A 4 -6.56 11.65 11.17
CA SER A 4 -5.13 11.83 10.89
C SER A 4 -4.43 10.48 10.89
N ILE A 5 -3.78 10.15 9.77
CA ILE A 5 -3.05 8.90 9.57
C ILE A 5 -1.61 9.27 9.21
N GLU A 6 -0.63 8.64 9.84
CA GLU A 6 0.78 8.97 9.67
C GLU A 6 1.57 7.77 9.13
N ILE A 7 2.25 7.91 7.99
CA ILE A 7 3.33 7.00 7.61
C ILE A 7 4.56 7.38 8.42
N THR A 8 5.08 6.44 9.19
CA THR A 8 6.24 6.66 10.06
C THR A 8 7.55 6.19 9.45
N SER A 9 7.49 5.21 8.55
CA SER A 9 8.63 4.74 7.77
C SER A 9 8.14 3.93 6.57
N ILE A 10 9.00 3.88 5.55
CA ILE A 10 8.87 2.99 4.40
C ILE A 10 10.20 2.24 4.31
N GLU A 11 10.13 0.93 4.22
CA GLU A 11 11.31 0.06 4.20
C GLU A 11 11.28 -0.80 2.94
N GLU A 12 12.41 -0.91 2.26
CA GLU A 12 12.59 -1.94 1.24
C GLU A 12 12.80 -3.27 1.95
N VAL A 13 11.93 -4.23 1.65
CA VAL A 13 12.02 -5.58 2.19
C VAL A 13 12.59 -6.50 1.13
N GLY A 14 13.28 -7.56 1.57
CA GLY A 14 13.85 -8.54 0.66
C GLY A 14 12.79 -9.05 -0.31
N LEU A 15 13.11 -9.01 -1.61
CA LEU A 15 12.33 -9.68 -2.63
C LEU A 15 12.26 -11.16 -2.22
N PRO A 16 11.07 -11.79 -2.09
CA PRO A 16 11.04 -13.24 -2.06
C PRO A 16 11.78 -13.73 -3.32
N ASN A 17 12.78 -14.58 -3.13
CA ASN A 17 13.47 -15.29 -4.21
C ASN A 17 12.49 -16.29 -4.84
N TYR A 18 11.48 -15.84 -5.55
CA TYR A 18 10.52 -16.70 -6.21
C TYR A 18 10.10 -16.06 -7.54
N MET A 19 10.72 -16.54 -8.63
CA MET A 19 9.91 -16.84 -9.81
C MET A 19 8.78 -17.78 -9.33
N GLU A 20 7.54 -17.44 -9.66
CA GLU A 20 6.31 -18.18 -9.32
C GLU A 20 5.82 -18.04 -7.86
N THR A 21 4.64 -17.41 -7.70
CA THR A 21 3.85 -17.55 -6.48
C THR A 21 2.79 -18.63 -6.72
N ILE A 22 2.88 -19.75 -6.00
CA ILE A 22 1.86 -20.80 -5.97
C ILE A 22 0.83 -20.42 -4.89
N ILE A 23 -0.43 -20.19 -5.29
CA ILE A 23 -1.56 -20.07 -4.35
C ILE A 23 -2.48 -21.26 -4.62
N GLY A 24 -2.39 -22.32 -3.80
CA GLY A 24 -3.14 -23.56 -4.02
C GLY A 24 -2.57 -24.41 -5.16
N THR A 25 -3.43 -24.93 -6.05
CA THR A 25 -3.03 -25.64 -7.30
C THR A 25 -2.87 -24.71 -8.49
N GLU A 26 -2.97 -23.40 -8.28
CA GLU A 26 -2.93 -22.41 -9.36
C GLU A 26 -1.59 -21.66 -9.31
N THR A 27 -0.83 -21.83 -10.39
CA THR A 27 0.35 -21.04 -10.69
C THR A 27 -0.13 -19.80 -11.44
N TYR A 28 0.08 -18.62 -10.86
CA TYR A 28 -0.15 -17.37 -11.56
C TYR A 28 1.18 -16.86 -12.10
N GLU A 29 1.36 -16.93 -13.42
CA GLU A 29 2.43 -16.19 -14.10
C GLU A 29 2.05 -14.71 -14.05
N ARG A 30 2.74 -13.92 -13.20
CA ARG A 30 2.71 -12.46 -13.32
C ARG A 30 3.78 -12.07 -14.33
N ASP A 31 3.34 -11.66 -15.53
CA ASP A 31 4.20 -11.31 -16.67
C ASP A 31 5.17 -10.16 -16.39
N SER A 32 4.85 -9.30 -15.41
CA SER A 32 5.62 -8.09 -15.10
C SER A 32 6.74 -8.33 -14.08
N PRO A 33 8.02 -8.07 -14.44
CA PRO A 33 9.16 -8.14 -13.52
C PRO A 33 8.96 -7.34 -12.24
N LEU A 34 9.31 -7.92 -11.08
CA LEU A 34 9.31 -7.25 -9.80
C LEU A 34 10.61 -6.46 -9.62
N LEU A 35 10.49 -5.15 -9.43
CA LEU A 35 11.60 -4.21 -9.27
C LEU A 35 11.94 -3.93 -7.80
N ALA A 36 10.92 -3.82 -6.94
CA ALA A 36 11.09 -3.60 -5.50
C ALA A 36 9.87 -4.08 -4.71
N LYS A 37 10.07 -4.37 -3.42
CA LYS A 37 9.00 -4.67 -2.47
C LYS A 37 9.14 -3.75 -1.26
N LEU A 38 8.09 -3.02 -0.95
CA LEU A 38 8.09 -1.97 0.05
C LEU A 38 7.09 -2.29 1.16
N LYS A 39 7.53 -2.09 2.40
CA LYS A 39 6.71 -2.18 3.60
C LYS A 39 6.43 -0.78 4.13
N ILE A 40 5.16 -0.45 4.38
CA ILE A 40 4.74 0.83 4.96
C ILE A 40 4.32 0.63 6.40
N LEU A 41 4.90 1.42 7.31
CA LEU A 41 4.54 1.43 8.72
C LEU A 41 3.68 2.64 9.05
N VAL A 42 2.43 2.38 9.46
CA VAL A 42 1.43 3.41 9.76
C VAL A 42 1.22 3.56 11.27
N LYS A 43 1.18 4.80 11.75
CA LYS A 43 0.81 5.16 13.11
C LYS A 43 -0.61 5.75 13.11
N SER A 44 -1.56 4.95 13.59
CA SER A 44 -2.97 5.28 13.77
C SER A 44 -3.57 4.37 14.85
N GLU A 45 -4.74 4.71 15.39
CA GLU A 45 -5.55 3.81 16.21
C GLU A 45 -6.84 3.43 15.46
N PRO A 46 -7.08 2.13 15.18
CA PRO A 46 -6.17 0.99 15.41
C PRO A 46 -4.93 1.06 14.50
N GLN A 47 -3.83 0.43 14.93
CA GLN A 47 -2.69 0.18 14.06
C GLN A 47 -3.03 -0.99 13.13
N ILE A 48 -2.69 -0.86 11.85
CA ILE A 48 -2.85 -1.94 10.86
C ILE A 48 -1.59 -2.79 10.79
N ASP A 49 -1.76 -4.03 10.34
CA ASP A 49 -0.64 -4.91 10.03
C ASP A 49 0.20 -4.35 8.86
N ASP A 50 1.38 -4.93 8.64
CA ASP A 50 2.33 -4.48 7.64
C ASP A 50 1.69 -4.40 6.24
N LEU A 51 1.56 -3.20 5.68
CA LEU A 51 1.12 -3.01 4.30
C LEU A 51 2.29 -3.19 3.34
N ILE A 52 2.10 -4.06 2.36
CA ILE A 52 3.12 -4.44 1.39
C ILE A 52 2.72 -3.99 -0.01
N PHE A 53 3.58 -3.20 -0.64
CA PHE A 53 3.43 -2.73 -2.01
C PHE A 53 4.57 -3.26 -2.88
N GLU A 54 4.29 -3.50 -4.15
CA GLU A 54 5.25 -4.00 -5.13
C GLU A 54 5.42 -2.99 -6.25
N ILE A 55 6.67 -2.71 -6.63
CA ILE A 55 6.96 -1.92 -7.82
C ILE A 55 7.33 -2.90 -8.92
N ARG A 56 6.61 -2.83 -10.04
CA ARG A 56 6.71 -3.76 -11.16
C ARG A 56 6.94 -3.03 -12.47
N GLU A 57 7.64 -3.67 -13.39
CA GLU A 57 7.84 -3.17 -14.75
C GLU A 57 6.63 -3.52 -15.63
N GLN A 58 6.03 -2.51 -16.23
CA GLN A 58 4.92 -2.64 -17.16
C GLN A 58 5.39 -3.06 -18.55
N GLY A 59 4.46 -3.44 -19.44
CA GLY A 59 4.80 -3.89 -20.81
C GLY A 59 5.50 -2.83 -21.68
N ASP A 60 5.46 -1.56 -21.29
CA ASP A 60 6.19 -0.46 -21.93
C ASP A 60 7.54 -0.14 -21.26
N GLY A 61 7.94 -0.92 -20.26
CA GLY A 61 9.15 -0.73 -19.46
C GLY A 61 9.02 0.30 -18.33
N SER A 62 7.84 0.93 -18.17
CA SER A 62 7.63 1.91 -17.10
C SER A 62 7.40 1.21 -15.75
N PRO A 63 7.93 1.73 -14.63
CA PRO A 63 7.63 1.20 -13.31
C PRO A 63 6.25 1.65 -12.84
N SER A 64 5.46 0.74 -12.28
CA SER A 64 4.23 1.08 -11.57
C SER A 64 4.23 0.43 -10.19
N ILE A 65 3.54 1.07 -9.24
CA ILE A 65 3.26 0.45 -7.95
C ILE A 65 1.93 -0.32 -8.03
N ASP A 66 1.94 -1.53 -7.49
CA ASP A 66 0.81 -2.44 -7.42
C ASP A 66 0.71 -3.03 -6.00
N GLU A 67 -0.44 -3.56 -5.67
CA GLU A 67 -0.71 -4.22 -4.40
C GLU A 67 -0.56 -5.73 -4.55
N TYR A 68 0.28 -6.33 -3.71
CA TYR A 68 0.47 -7.78 -3.74
C TYR A 68 -0.80 -8.54 -3.30
N TYR A 69 -1.67 -7.90 -2.50
CA TYR A 69 -2.94 -8.42 -2.00
C TYR A 69 -4.00 -7.31 -1.90
N GLU A 70 -4.52 -6.83 -3.03
CA GLU A 70 -5.50 -5.72 -3.10
C GLU A 70 -6.65 -5.87 -2.08
N ASP A 71 -7.30 -7.04 -2.03
CA ASP A 71 -8.39 -7.30 -1.08
C ASP A 71 -7.94 -7.19 0.39
N GLN A 72 -6.76 -7.75 0.73
CA GLN A 72 -6.25 -7.69 2.10
C GLN A 72 -5.83 -6.28 2.48
N VAL A 73 -5.16 -5.55 1.58
CA VAL A 73 -4.76 -4.15 1.79
C VAL A 73 -6.01 -3.31 2.02
N PHE A 74 -7.05 -3.50 1.21
CA PHE A 74 -8.31 -2.79 1.35
C PHE A 74 -9.00 -3.07 2.70
N ASP A 75 -9.05 -4.35 3.11
CA ASP A 75 -9.63 -4.76 4.39
C ASP A 75 -8.85 -4.20 5.60
N GLU A 76 -7.51 -4.20 5.56
CA GLU A 76 -6.68 -3.58 6.60
C GLU A 76 -6.95 -2.07 6.69
N VAL A 77 -6.94 -1.37 5.56
CA VAL A 77 -7.19 0.07 5.50
C VAL A 77 -8.57 0.43 6.06
N GLN A 78 -9.59 -0.40 5.82
CA GLN A 78 -10.92 -0.19 6.39
C GLN A 78 -10.94 -0.17 7.93
N LYS A 79 -9.99 -0.85 8.59
CA LYS A 79 -9.89 -0.84 10.07
C LYS A 79 -9.50 0.53 10.61
N LEU A 80 -8.78 1.34 9.83
CA LEU A 80 -8.42 2.71 10.21
C LEU A 80 -9.63 3.66 10.22
N LEU A 81 -10.70 3.29 9.52
CA LEU A 81 -11.85 4.17 9.30
C LEU A 81 -12.89 4.01 10.42
N SER A 82 -13.45 5.15 10.84
CA SER A 82 -14.49 5.18 11.87
C SER A 82 -15.71 4.31 11.53
N GLN A 83 -16.27 3.63 12.53
CA GLN A 83 -17.42 2.75 12.37
C GLN A 83 -18.73 3.47 12.00
N ASN A 84 -18.83 4.78 12.28
CA ASN A 84 -20.01 5.59 11.95
C ASN A 84 -20.12 5.97 10.46
N LEU A 85 -19.11 5.66 9.65
CA LEU A 85 -19.11 5.93 8.21
C LEU A 85 -19.99 4.93 7.46
N ASN A 86 -20.75 5.42 6.48
CA ASN A 86 -21.52 4.53 5.61
C ASN A 86 -20.62 3.80 4.60
N LYS A 87 -21.13 2.73 3.99
CA LYS A 87 -20.37 1.87 3.05
C LYS A 87 -19.73 2.66 1.89
N LYS A 88 -20.43 3.68 1.36
CA LYS A 88 -19.94 4.50 0.24
C LYS A 88 -18.78 5.41 0.69
N GLN A 89 -18.90 6.03 1.86
CA GLN A 89 -17.84 6.86 2.45
C GLN A 89 -16.61 6.01 2.78
N LYS A 90 -16.81 4.84 3.39
CA LYS A 90 -15.70 3.91 3.68
C LYS A 90 -14.96 3.50 2.42
N GLY A 91 -15.67 3.05 1.38
CA GLY A 91 -15.03 2.65 0.13
C GLY A 91 -14.23 3.79 -0.53
N ARG A 92 -14.77 5.00 -0.54
CA ARG A 92 -14.06 6.18 -1.06
C ARG A 92 -12.78 6.46 -0.26
N LEU A 93 -12.88 6.54 1.07
CA LEU A 93 -11.75 6.86 1.95
C LEU A 93 -10.66 5.77 1.91
N SER A 94 -11.05 4.50 1.82
CA SER A 94 -10.11 3.39 1.64
C SER A 94 -9.28 3.58 0.38
N ASN A 95 -9.91 3.87 -0.75
CA ASN A 95 -9.21 4.09 -2.02
C ASN A 95 -8.29 5.33 -1.96
N GLU A 96 -8.72 6.40 -1.29
CA GLU A 96 -7.88 7.59 -1.10
C GLU A 96 -6.65 7.30 -0.24
N LEU A 97 -6.80 6.53 0.85
CA LEU A 97 -5.69 6.13 1.71
C LEU A 97 -4.72 5.18 1.00
N ILE A 98 -5.24 4.21 0.26
CA ILE A 98 -4.44 3.30 -0.56
C ILE A 98 -3.64 4.11 -1.59
N GLY A 99 -4.28 5.02 -2.33
CA GLY A 99 -3.59 5.86 -3.29
C GLY A 99 -2.53 6.76 -2.64
N PHE A 100 -2.79 7.25 -1.43
CA PHE A 100 -1.79 7.97 -0.64
C PHE A 100 -0.59 7.08 -0.28
N PHE A 101 -0.81 5.87 0.21
CA PHE A 101 0.24 4.90 0.53
C PHE A 101 1.07 4.51 -0.69
N GLN A 102 0.41 4.21 -1.80
CA GLN A 102 1.03 3.91 -3.09
C GLN A 102 1.93 5.07 -3.56
N MET A 103 1.43 6.31 -3.53
CA MET A 103 2.18 7.47 -3.96
C MET A 103 3.44 7.68 -3.13
N GLU A 104 3.35 7.60 -1.79
CA GLU A 104 4.50 7.81 -0.92
C GLU A 104 5.54 6.68 -1.01
N ALA A 105 5.09 5.44 -1.21
CA ALA A 105 5.98 4.32 -1.49
C ALA A 105 6.71 4.47 -2.82
N PHE A 106 6.01 4.90 -3.88
CA PHE A 106 6.63 5.13 -5.17
C PHE A 106 7.67 6.26 -5.14
N LYS A 107 7.36 7.39 -4.47
CA LYS A 107 8.33 8.48 -4.25
C LYS A 107 9.57 8.01 -3.49
N PHE A 108 9.37 7.22 -2.44
CA PHE A 108 10.47 6.65 -1.67
C PHE A 108 11.40 5.82 -2.55
N TRP A 109 10.85 4.95 -3.40
CA TRP A 109 11.64 4.15 -4.33
C TRP A 109 12.37 4.96 -5.40
N LEU A 110 11.76 6.03 -5.90
CA LEU A 110 12.43 6.99 -6.81
C LEU A 110 13.59 7.75 -6.15
N GLY A 111 13.81 7.57 -4.84
CA GLY A 111 14.84 8.28 -4.08
C GLY A 111 14.47 9.74 -3.80
N GLU A 112 13.19 10.10 -3.91
CA GLU A 112 12.72 11.42 -3.49
C GLU A 112 12.96 11.59 -1.97
N LYS A 113 13.32 12.81 -1.56
CA LYS A 113 13.55 13.10 -0.14
C LYS A 113 12.22 13.08 0.63
N SER A 114 11.90 11.94 1.22
CA SER A 114 10.79 11.82 2.17
C SER A 114 11.21 12.24 3.58
N ILE A 115 10.46 13.15 4.20
CA ILE A 115 10.62 13.54 5.61
C ILE A 115 9.50 12.87 6.41
N PHE A 116 9.85 11.92 7.28
CA PHE A 116 8.89 11.24 8.13
C PHE A 116 8.63 12.02 9.45
N PRO A 117 7.41 11.94 10.02
CA PRO A 117 6.25 11.23 9.48
C PRO A 117 5.53 12.01 8.36
N ILE A 118 4.96 11.28 7.40
CA ILE A 118 4.14 11.83 6.31
C ILE A 118 2.67 11.68 6.69
N LYS A 119 1.90 12.77 6.65
CA LYS A 119 0.54 12.80 7.20
C LYS A 119 -0.53 12.89 6.13
N TYR A 120 -1.54 12.03 6.26
CA TYR A 120 -2.82 12.16 5.58
C TYR A 120 -3.85 12.76 6.56
N ASN A 121 -4.57 13.79 6.12
CA ASN A 121 -5.63 14.42 6.92
C ASN A 121 -6.88 14.59 6.06
N GLU A 122 -8.02 14.15 6.59
CA GLU A 122 -9.32 14.31 5.94
C GLU A 122 -10.37 14.77 6.94
N ASN A 123 -11.24 15.68 6.49
CA ASN A 123 -12.39 16.13 7.27
C ASN A 123 -13.55 15.16 7.04
N ILE A 124 -13.94 14.45 8.11
CA ILE A 124 -15.01 13.44 8.10
C ILE A 124 -16.26 13.97 8.80
#